data_AF-A0A4Z2GLA4-F1
#
_entry.id   AF-A0A4Z2GLA4-F1
#
_cell.length_a   1.000
_cell.length_b   1.000
_cell.length_c   1.000
_cell.angle_alpha   90.00
_cell.angle_beta   90.00
_cell.angle_gamma   90.00
#
_symmetry.space_group_name_H-M   'P 1'
#
loop_
_entity.id
_entity.type
_entity.pdbx_description
1 polymer ?
#
loop_
_entity_poly.entity_id
_entity_poly.type
_entity_poly.pdbx_seq_one_letter_code
_entity_poly.pdbx_strand_id
1 'polypeptide(L)'
;MSKMASLILEDGTTFKGLLFGADVSVSGEVVFQTGMVGYPEALTDPSYRCQLLTLTYPLVGNYGVPQDAEGEFGLSQWFESAKVHAAALIIGELSESPSHFSSVKSLDQWLKEQGIPGLQGIDTRSLTKKIREKGTMLGKLVVDGTPEDSIPFDNPDKRNLVQEVSMKVMWCSGTFIKDVLDR
;
A
#
# COMPACT_ATOMS: atom_id res chain seq x y z
N MET A 1 20.33 7.73 5.63
CA MET A 1 20.48 6.69 6.68
C MET A 1 19.21 5.87 6.67
N SER A 2 19.32 4.56 6.51
CA SER A 2 18.16 3.67 6.60
C SER A 2 17.68 3.63 8.05
N LYS A 3 16.42 3.95 8.28
CA LYS A 3 15.80 3.83 9.60
C LYS A 3 15.31 2.41 9.80
N MET A 4 15.24 2.00 11.05
CA MET A 4 14.62 0.74 11.43
C MET A 4 13.14 1.00 11.76
N ALA A 5 12.32 -0.02 11.55
CA ALA A 5 10.94 -0.01 11.98
C ALA A 5 10.51 -1.42 12.38
N SER A 6 9.46 -1.49 13.18
CA SER A 6 8.92 -2.71 13.74
C SER A 6 7.44 -2.83 13.38
N LEU A 7 7.06 -3.93 12.74
CA LEU A 7 5.67 -4.34 12.57
C LEU A 7 5.26 -5.14 13.81
N ILE A 8 4.32 -4.61 14.57
CA ILE A 8 3.80 -5.19 15.80
C ILE A 8 2.37 -5.65 15.51
N LEU A 9 2.12 -6.94 15.73
CA LEU A 9 0.80 -7.55 15.58
C LEU A 9 0.02 -7.50 16.91
N GLU A 10 -1.30 -7.60 16.84
CA GLU A 10 -2.18 -7.61 18.03
C GLU A 10 -1.88 -8.73 19.03
N ASP A 11 -1.23 -9.82 18.58
CA ASP A 11 -0.85 -10.94 19.43
C ASP A 11 0.52 -10.77 20.10
N GLY A 12 1.14 -9.60 19.96
CA GLY A 12 2.46 -9.25 20.50
C GLY A 12 3.64 -9.69 19.63
N THR A 13 3.40 -10.37 18.52
CA THR A 13 4.49 -10.75 17.59
C THR A 13 5.06 -9.49 16.96
N THR A 14 6.38 -9.36 17.01
CA THR A 14 7.09 -8.22 16.43
C THR A 14 8.03 -8.67 15.32
N PHE A 15 7.95 -8.00 14.19
CA PHE A 15 8.84 -8.19 13.04
C PHE A 15 9.64 -6.92 12.83
N LYS A 16 10.97 -7.02 12.95
CA LYS A 16 11.87 -5.88 12.74
C LYS A 16 12.39 -5.89 11.31
N GLY A 17 12.48 -4.70 10.72
CA GLY A 17 12.96 -4.52 9.36
C GLY A 17 13.52 -3.12 9.12
N LEU A 18 13.96 -2.89 7.89
CA LEU A 18 14.41 -1.59 7.43
C LEU A 18 13.21 -0.82 6.86
N LEU A 19 13.06 0.42 7.29
CA LEU A 19 12.06 1.33 6.76
C LEU A 19 12.48 1.84 5.38
N PHE A 20 11.55 1.80 4.45
CA PHE A 20 11.59 2.50 3.16
C PHE A 20 10.26 3.26 2.97
N GLY A 21 10.16 4.11 1.95
CA GLY A 21 9.01 4.98 1.80
C GLY A 21 9.00 6.11 2.83
N ALA A 22 7.81 6.54 3.23
CA ALA A 22 7.62 7.65 4.15
C ALA A 22 8.01 7.30 5.60
N ASP A 23 8.53 8.30 6.30
CA ASP A 23 8.97 8.21 7.71
C ASP A 23 7.80 8.44 8.67
N VAL A 24 6.79 7.58 8.57
CA VAL A 24 5.55 7.68 9.34
C VAL A 24 5.18 6.31 9.92
N SER A 25 4.62 6.34 11.13
CA SER A 25 4.12 5.14 11.78
C SER A 25 2.60 5.05 11.55
N VAL A 26 2.09 3.86 11.28
CA VAL A 26 0.69 3.64 10.87
C VAL A 26 0.12 2.38 11.49
N SER A 27 -1.20 2.32 11.62
CA SER A 27 -1.95 1.15 12.08
C SER A 27 -3.01 0.74 11.07
N GLY A 28 -3.40 -0.52 11.11
CA GLY A 28 -4.45 -1.06 10.26
C GLY A 28 -4.52 -2.57 10.33
N GLU A 29 -5.22 -3.16 9.38
CA GLU A 29 -5.32 -4.61 9.25
C GLU A 29 -4.17 -5.16 8.40
N VAL A 30 -3.49 -6.21 8.86
CA VAL A 30 -2.40 -6.85 8.10
C VAL A 30 -3.00 -7.92 7.19
N VAL A 31 -2.86 -7.70 5.89
CA VAL A 31 -3.31 -8.62 4.85
C VAL A 31 -2.14 -9.10 4.02
N PHE A 32 -2.29 -10.23 3.33
CA PHE A 32 -1.27 -10.71 2.39
C PHE A 32 -1.85 -10.89 0.99
N GLN A 33 -1.01 -10.64 0.00
CA GLN A 33 -1.31 -10.88 -1.41
C GLN A 33 -0.28 -11.84 -2.01
N THR A 34 -0.79 -12.84 -2.74
CA THR A 34 0.01 -13.85 -3.44
C THR A 34 0.40 -13.46 -4.86
N GLY A 35 -0.01 -12.28 -5.33
CA GLY A 35 0.39 -11.74 -6.63
C GLY A 35 1.91 -11.57 -6.69
N MET A 36 2.53 -12.12 -7.73
CA MET A 36 3.99 -12.02 -7.94
C MET A 36 4.39 -10.73 -8.68
N VAL A 37 3.43 -10.11 -9.37
CA VAL A 37 3.58 -8.91 -10.18
C VAL A 37 2.39 -8.00 -9.91
N GLY A 38 2.47 -6.76 -10.38
CA GLY A 38 1.39 -5.78 -10.26
C GLY A 38 1.36 -5.06 -8.91
N TYR A 39 2.53 -4.80 -8.29
CA TYR A 39 2.55 -4.07 -7.01
C TYR A 39 2.07 -2.61 -7.12
N PRO A 40 2.29 -1.84 -8.21
CA PRO A 40 1.71 -0.50 -8.32
C PRO A 40 0.19 -0.51 -8.41
N GLU A 41 -0.37 -1.44 -9.17
CA GLU A 41 -1.81 -1.66 -9.33
C GLU A 41 -2.42 -2.10 -8.00
N ALA A 42 -1.80 -3.07 -7.31
CA ALA A 42 -2.24 -3.52 -6.00
C ALA A 42 -2.22 -2.40 -4.94
N LEU A 43 -1.23 -1.52 -4.96
CA LEU A 43 -1.12 -0.42 -4.00
C LEU A 43 -2.17 0.68 -4.26
N THR A 44 -2.60 0.83 -5.51
CA THR A 44 -3.60 1.83 -5.91
C THR A 44 -5.03 1.30 -5.87
N ASP A 45 -5.24 0.01 -5.61
CA ASP A 45 -6.58 -0.57 -5.42
C ASP A 45 -7.25 0.00 -4.14
N PRO A 46 -8.44 0.64 -4.26
CA PRO A 46 -9.20 1.17 -3.13
C PRO A 46 -9.55 0.15 -2.04
N SER A 47 -9.57 -1.13 -2.38
CA SER A 47 -9.90 -2.25 -1.47
C SER A 47 -8.90 -2.36 -0.31
N TYR A 48 -7.64 -1.95 -0.51
CA TYR A 48 -6.60 -1.99 0.53
C TYR A 48 -6.59 -0.78 1.46
N ARG A 49 -7.64 0.05 1.45
CA ARG A 49 -7.70 1.23 2.31
C ARG A 49 -7.60 0.82 3.77
N CYS A 50 -6.66 1.44 4.50
CA CYS A 50 -6.38 1.14 5.92
C CYS A 50 -5.81 -0.26 6.19
N GLN A 51 -5.28 -0.93 5.15
CA GLN A 51 -4.64 -2.25 5.28
C GLN A 51 -3.12 -2.15 5.07
N LEU A 52 -2.37 -2.91 5.86
CA LEU A 52 -0.93 -3.13 5.69
C LEU A 52 -0.74 -4.32 4.76
N LEU A 53 -0.35 -4.04 3.53
CA LEU A 53 -0.26 -5.02 2.46
C LEU A 53 1.08 -5.77 2.54
N THR A 54 1.02 -7.08 2.78
CA THR A 54 2.17 -7.99 2.74
C THR A 54 2.26 -8.69 1.40
N LEU A 55 3.34 -8.49 0.65
CA LEU A 55 3.57 -9.24 -0.57
C LEU A 55 4.33 -10.53 -0.26
N THR A 56 3.81 -11.66 -0.75
CA THR A 56 4.49 -12.95 -0.54
C THR A 56 5.72 -13.12 -1.44
N TYR A 57 5.78 -12.37 -2.55
CA TYR A 57 6.94 -12.39 -3.42
C TYR A 57 8.10 -11.62 -2.76
N PRO A 58 9.29 -12.23 -2.60
CA PRO A 58 10.34 -11.65 -1.76
C PRO A 58 10.98 -10.41 -2.38
N LEU A 59 11.13 -10.35 -3.72
CA LEU A 59 11.84 -9.28 -4.41
C LEU A 59 10.85 -8.28 -5.02
N VAL A 60 10.71 -7.09 -4.45
CA VAL A 60 9.70 -6.11 -4.89
C VAL A 60 10.38 -4.81 -5.33
N GLY A 61 9.83 -4.14 -6.35
CA GLY A 61 10.39 -2.90 -6.89
C GLY A 61 11.32 -3.09 -8.11
N ASN A 62 11.45 -4.33 -8.62
CA ASN A 62 12.34 -4.68 -9.72
C ASN A 62 12.03 -3.96 -11.05
N TYR A 63 10.77 -3.61 -11.31
CA TYR A 63 10.39 -2.85 -12.51
C TYR A 63 10.03 -1.38 -12.21
N GLY A 64 10.35 -0.90 -11.00
CA GLY A 64 10.09 0.47 -10.57
C GLY A 64 8.61 0.85 -10.58
N VAL A 65 8.32 2.14 -10.76
CA VAL A 65 6.96 2.67 -10.87
C VAL A 65 6.86 3.48 -12.16
N PRO A 66 5.84 3.22 -13.00
CA PRO A 66 5.61 4.02 -14.20
C PRO A 66 5.17 5.44 -13.86
N GLN A 67 5.39 6.38 -14.77
CA GLN A 67 4.83 7.71 -14.64
C GLN A 67 3.31 7.65 -14.88
N ASP A 68 2.55 8.32 -14.02
CA ASP A 68 1.11 8.46 -14.25
C ASP A 68 0.88 9.22 -15.56
N ALA A 69 0.05 8.63 -16.42
CA ALA A 69 -0.35 9.22 -17.68
C ALA A 69 -1.87 9.14 -17.78
N GLU A 70 -2.50 10.20 -18.29
CA GLU A 70 -3.92 10.17 -18.59
C GLU A 70 -4.15 9.17 -19.73
N GLY A 71 -4.83 8.08 -19.38
CA GLY A 71 -5.34 7.09 -20.31
C GLY A 71 -6.69 7.52 -20.90
N GLU A 72 -7.35 6.57 -21.55
CA GLU A 72 -8.68 6.81 -22.10
C GLU A 72 -9.68 7.15 -21.00
N PHE A 73 -10.64 8.02 -21.34
CA PHE A 73 -11.69 8.48 -20.43
C PHE A 73 -11.22 9.31 -19.21
N GLY A 74 -9.98 9.82 -19.22
CA GLY A 74 -9.44 10.64 -18.12
C GLY A 74 -9.12 9.82 -16.86
N LEU A 75 -8.92 8.51 -17.03
CA LEU A 75 -8.45 7.60 -16.00
C LEU A 75 -6.93 7.43 -16.09
N SER A 76 -6.29 7.00 -15.02
CA SER A 76 -4.86 6.64 -15.08
C SER A 76 -4.66 5.46 -16.04
N GLN A 77 -3.62 5.55 -16.88
CA GLN A 77 -3.23 4.47 -17.79
C GLN A 77 -2.60 3.28 -17.05
N TRP A 78 -1.98 3.52 -15.89
CA TRP A 78 -1.12 2.53 -15.23
C TRP A 78 -1.54 2.22 -13.79
N PHE A 79 -2.46 2.99 -13.21
CA PHE A 79 -2.90 2.84 -11.83
C PHE A 79 -4.42 2.57 -11.76
N GLU A 80 -4.84 1.80 -10.76
CA GLU A 80 -6.25 1.48 -10.53
C GLU A 80 -7.02 2.65 -9.89
N SER A 81 -6.29 3.61 -9.30
CA SER A 81 -6.86 4.84 -8.77
C SER A 81 -5.85 5.98 -8.74
N ALA A 82 -6.32 7.19 -8.43
CA ALA A 82 -5.52 8.40 -8.40
C ALA A 82 -4.48 8.47 -7.26
N LYS A 83 -4.49 7.52 -6.30
CA LYS A 83 -3.59 7.55 -5.14
C LYS A 83 -3.29 6.15 -4.62
N VAL A 84 -2.26 6.03 -3.79
CA VAL A 84 -2.05 4.80 -3.02
C VAL A 84 -3.08 4.71 -1.90
N HIS A 85 -3.77 3.58 -1.80
CA HIS A 85 -4.79 3.33 -0.78
C HIS A 85 -4.28 2.47 0.37
N ALA A 86 -3.32 1.58 0.12
CA ALA A 86 -2.68 0.78 1.14
C ALA A 86 -2.05 1.68 2.22
N ALA A 87 -2.21 1.31 3.49
CA ALA A 87 -1.67 2.06 4.63
C ALA A 87 -0.16 1.87 4.79
N ALA A 88 0.34 0.67 4.48
CA ALA A 88 1.76 0.35 4.46
C ALA A 88 2.05 -0.79 3.49
N LEU A 89 3.31 -0.90 3.07
CA LEU A 89 3.81 -2.02 2.27
C LEU A 89 4.84 -2.85 3.03
N ILE A 90 4.66 -4.17 3.08
CA ILE A 90 5.49 -5.12 3.81
C ILE A 90 6.07 -6.11 2.81
N ILE A 91 7.40 -6.14 2.68
CA ILE A 91 8.12 -6.94 1.68
C ILE A 91 9.33 -7.67 2.27
N GLY A 92 9.82 -8.67 1.53
CA GLY A 92 11.06 -9.36 1.87
C GLY A 92 12.28 -8.48 1.63
N GLU A 93 12.45 -8.02 0.41
CA GLU A 93 13.62 -7.26 -0.05
C GLU A 93 13.20 -6.27 -1.14
N LEU A 94 13.68 -5.01 -0.99
CA LEU A 94 13.45 -3.96 -1.96
C LEU A 94 14.55 -3.97 -3.03
N SER A 95 14.16 -3.95 -4.30
CA SER A 95 15.10 -3.66 -5.39
C SER A 95 15.39 -2.17 -5.47
N GLU A 96 16.62 -1.77 -5.16
CA GLU A 96 17.07 -0.38 -5.23
C GLU A 96 17.27 0.11 -6.67
N SER A 97 17.58 -0.81 -7.58
CA SER A 97 17.87 -0.52 -8.99
C SER A 97 16.79 -1.12 -9.90
N PRO A 98 15.66 -0.42 -10.10
CA PRO A 98 14.63 -0.90 -11.02
C PRO A 98 15.14 -0.91 -12.47
N SER A 99 14.73 -1.91 -13.23
CA SER A 99 15.07 -2.03 -14.65
C SER A 99 13.84 -2.41 -15.46
N HIS A 100 13.18 -1.40 -16.03
CA HIS A 100 12.04 -1.57 -16.92
C HIS A 100 11.89 -0.35 -17.83
N PHE A 101 11.44 -0.54 -19.08
CA PHE A 101 11.35 0.54 -20.07
C PHE A 101 10.40 1.67 -19.65
N SER A 102 9.36 1.35 -18.88
CA SER A 102 8.38 2.32 -18.37
C SER A 102 8.72 2.84 -16.97
N SER A 103 9.79 2.36 -16.33
CA SER A 103 10.16 2.79 -14.97
C SER A 103 10.65 4.24 -14.97
N VAL A 104 9.96 5.11 -14.24
CA VAL A 104 10.37 6.52 -14.07
C VAL A 104 10.86 6.80 -12.67
N LYS A 105 10.34 6.09 -11.66
CA LYS A 105 10.74 6.26 -10.24
C LYS A 105 11.01 4.92 -9.57
N SER A 106 11.83 4.93 -8.52
CA SER A 106 11.95 3.80 -7.62
C SER A 106 10.70 3.68 -6.73
N LEU A 107 10.43 2.47 -6.26
CA LEU A 107 9.30 2.21 -5.36
C LEU A 107 9.43 3.00 -4.04
N ASP A 108 10.66 3.13 -3.50
CA ASP A 108 10.94 3.94 -2.32
C ASP A 108 10.60 5.42 -2.53
N GLN A 109 10.99 6.00 -3.67
CA GLN A 109 10.69 7.39 -3.97
C GLN A 109 9.18 7.62 -4.11
N TRP A 110 8.49 6.72 -4.81
CA TRP A 110 7.05 6.84 -5.02
C TRP A 110 6.27 6.77 -3.70
N LEU A 111 6.62 5.84 -2.80
CA LEU A 111 5.97 5.73 -1.49
C LEU A 111 6.25 6.94 -0.59
N LYS A 112 7.46 7.54 -0.67
CA LYS A 112 7.78 8.80 0.02
C LYS A 112 6.88 9.94 -0.45
N GLU A 113 6.69 10.09 -1.75
CA GLU A 113 5.83 11.13 -2.35
C GLU A 113 4.37 10.97 -1.95
N GLN A 114 3.89 9.72 -1.83
CA GLN A 114 2.52 9.39 -1.41
C GLN A 114 2.33 9.41 0.11
N GLY A 115 3.40 9.56 0.90
CA GLY A 115 3.34 9.56 2.36
C GLY A 115 3.06 8.18 2.96
N ILE A 116 3.40 7.09 2.25
CA ILE A 116 3.14 5.72 2.67
C ILE A 116 4.44 5.06 3.17
N PRO A 117 4.45 4.47 4.38
CA PRO A 117 5.61 3.76 4.90
C PRO A 117 5.70 2.34 4.32
N GLY A 118 6.93 1.85 4.18
CA GLY A 118 7.24 0.50 3.75
C GLY A 118 8.24 -0.17 4.70
N LEU A 119 8.10 -1.47 4.91
CA LEU A 119 9.01 -2.27 5.74
C LEU A 119 9.59 -3.42 4.91
N GLN A 120 10.92 -3.50 4.85
CA GLN A 120 11.66 -4.56 4.18
C GLN A 120 12.55 -5.34 5.15
N GLY A 121 13.12 -6.45 4.70
CA GLY A 121 13.99 -7.32 5.50
C GLY A 121 13.21 -8.24 6.42
N ILE A 122 11.94 -8.50 6.11
CA ILE A 122 11.02 -9.27 6.95
C ILE A 122 10.77 -10.65 6.35
N ASP A 123 10.62 -11.66 7.21
CA ASP A 123 10.15 -12.97 6.79
C ASP A 123 8.63 -12.93 6.51
N THR A 124 8.28 -12.46 5.30
CA THR A 124 6.89 -12.40 4.82
C THR A 124 6.24 -13.76 4.75
N ARG A 125 6.99 -14.86 4.65
CA ARG A 125 6.46 -16.23 4.66
C ARG A 125 5.98 -16.63 6.05
N SER A 126 6.76 -16.34 7.08
CA SER A 126 6.34 -16.56 8.48
C SER A 126 5.15 -15.68 8.86
N LEU A 127 5.15 -14.41 8.43
CA LEU A 127 4.02 -13.52 8.59
C LEU A 127 2.74 -14.06 7.91
N THR A 128 2.85 -14.47 6.64
CA THR A 128 1.72 -15.02 5.87
C THR A 128 1.14 -16.28 6.50
N LYS A 129 1.98 -17.19 7.02
CA LYS A 129 1.50 -18.38 7.74
C LYS A 129 0.65 -17.99 8.94
N LYS A 130 1.11 -17.01 9.72
CA LYS A 130 0.42 -16.53 10.91
C LYS A 130 -0.94 -15.91 10.58
N ILE A 131 -1.00 -15.10 9.52
CA ILE A 131 -2.27 -14.53 9.01
C ILE A 131 -3.20 -15.64 8.52
N ARG A 132 -2.68 -16.65 7.83
CA ARG A 132 -3.51 -17.79 7.40
C ARG A 132 -4.08 -18.63 8.55
N GLU A 133 -3.35 -18.76 9.65
CA GLU A 133 -3.80 -19.54 10.82
C GLU A 133 -4.81 -18.78 11.69
N LYS A 134 -4.64 -17.47 11.86
CA LYS A 134 -5.49 -16.64 12.72
C LYS A 134 -6.62 -15.92 11.99
N GLY A 135 -6.51 -15.76 10.68
CA GLY A 135 -7.41 -14.94 9.87
C GLY A 135 -6.97 -13.48 9.82
N THR A 136 -7.91 -12.56 9.93
CA THR A 136 -7.67 -11.11 9.98
C THR A 136 -6.90 -10.76 11.25
N MET A 137 -5.80 -10.01 11.13
CA MET A 137 -5.02 -9.55 12.28
C MET A 137 -4.78 -8.05 12.20
N LEU A 138 -4.92 -7.36 13.32
CA LEU A 138 -4.51 -5.96 13.41
C LEU A 138 -2.99 -5.86 13.57
N GLY A 139 -2.41 -4.84 12.97
CA GLY A 139 -1.00 -4.54 13.03
C GLY A 139 -0.73 -3.05 13.04
N LYS A 140 0.43 -2.69 13.57
CA LYS A 140 0.96 -1.34 13.50
C LYS A 140 2.42 -1.39 13.09
N LEU A 141 2.79 -0.50 12.17
CA LEU A 141 4.17 -0.25 11.79
C LEU A 141 4.64 0.95 12.61
N VAL A 142 5.64 0.73 13.45
CA VAL A 142 6.23 1.75 14.33
C VAL A 142 7.67 2.00 13.89
N VAL A 143 7.97 3.23 13.54
CA VAL A 143 9.33 3.67 13.21
C VAL A 143 10.15 3.83 14.49
N ASP A 144 11.39 3.34 14.47
CA ASP A 144 12.30 3.45 15.61
C ASP A 144 12.50 4.93 16.00
N GLY A 145 12.28 5.21 17.29
CA GLY A 145 12.27 6.57 17.85
C GLY A 145 10.88 7.14 18.09
N THR A 146 9.82 6.50 17.58
CA THR A 146 8.43 6.81 17.93
C THR A 146 8.00 5.95 19.13
N PRO A 147 7.38 6.53 20.18
CA PRO A 147 6.84 5.73 21.28
C PRO A 147 5.78 4.75 20.77
N GLU A 148 5.88 3.48 21.12
CA GLU A 148 4.92 2.45 20.66
C GLU A 148 3.46 2.78 21.05
N ASP A 149 3.28 3.42 22.20
CA ASP A 149 1.98 3.84 22.75
C ASP A 149 1.35 5.01 21.97
N SER A 150 2.10 5.66 21.07
CA SER A 150 1.56 6.80 20.31
C SER A 150 0.53 6.37 19.27
N ILE A 151 0.53 5.10 18.87
CA ILE A 151 -0.35 4.57 17.82
C ILE A 151 -1.14 3.38 18.36
N PRO A 152 -2.45 3.56 18.61
CA PRO A 152 -3.32 2.46 18.95
C PRO A 152 -3.59 1.59 17.72
N PHE A 153 -4.00 0.34 17.94
CA PHE A 153 -4.52 -0.49 16.86
C PHE A 153 -5.86 0.07 16.37
N ASP A 154 -5.90 0.52 15.11
CA ASP A 154 -7.14 0.93 14.44
C ASP A 154 -7.76 -0.28 13.73
N ASN A 155 -9.04 -0.56 14.00
CA ASN A 155 -9.76 -1.62 13.30
C ASN A 155 -10.62 -0.98 12.19
N PRO A 156 -10.27 -1.19 10.91
CA PRO A 156 -10.97 -0.58 9.79
C PRO A 156 -12.41 -1.09 9.63
N ASP A 157 -12.77 -2.27 10.13
CA ASP A 157 -14.13 -2.83 10.07
C ASP A 157 -15.17 -2.00 10.85
N LYS A 158 -14.70 -1.20 11.81
CA LYS A 158 -15.57 -0.30 12.59
C LYS A 158 -15.95 0.96 11.82
N ARG A 159 -15.34 1.20 10.65
CA ARG A 159 -15.52 2.40 9.82
C ARG A 159 -16.21 2.04 8.52
N ASN A 160 -16.93 3.00 7.95
CA ASN A 160 -17.52 2.83 6.63
C ASN A 160 -16.47 3.11 5.55
N LEU A 161 -15.62 2.12 5.25
CA LEU A 161 -14.54 2.25 4.26
C LEU A 161 -15.06 2.61 2.87
N VAL A 162 -16.23 2.07 2.49
CA VAL A 162 -16.87 2.35 1.19
C VAL A 162 -17.13 3.86 1.05
N GLN A 163 -17.63 4.50 2.10
CA GLN A 163 -17.88 5.95 2.08
C GLN A 163 -16.58 6.77 1.99
N GLU A 164 -15.46 6.25 2.49
CA GLU A 164 -14.15 6.94 2.46
C GLU A 164 -13.42 6.87 1.11
N VAL A 165 -13.74 5.86 0.31
CA VAL A 165 -13.16 5.66 -1.03
C VAL A 165 -14.12 6.01 -2.16
N SER A 166 -15.42 6.12 -1.88
CA SER A 166 -16.43 6.49 -2.86
C SER A 166 -16.24 7.92 -3.39
N MET A 167 -16.60 8.12 -4.65
CA MET A 167 -16.57 9.42 -5.30
C MET A 167 -17.60 10.35 -4.64
N LYS A 168 -17.12 11.52 -4.21
CA LYS A 168 -17.98 12.54 -3.56
C LYS A 168 -18.82 13.33 -4.56
N VAL A 169 -18.48 13.24 -5.84
CA VAL A 169 -19.14 13.95 -6.94
C VAL A 169 -19.44 12.95 -8.04
N MET A 170 -20.58 13.15 -8.71
CA MET A 170 -20.94 12.35 -9.87
C MET A 170 -19.92 12.56 -10.97
N TRP A 171 -19.36 11.46 -11.46
CA TRP A 171 -18.38 11.47 -12.54
C TRP A 171 -18.93 10.69 -13.72
N CYS A 172 -18.90 11.32 -14.88
CA CYS A 172 -19.36 10.74 -16.14
C CYS A 172 -18.14 10.45 -17.01
N SER A 173 -17.91 9.17 -17.29
CA SER A 173 -16.93 8.75 -18.27
C SER A 173 -17.64 8.33 -19.55
N GLY A 174 -17.30 8.99 -20.66
CA GLY A 174 -17.88 8.75 -21.96
C GLY A 174 -18.67 9.94 -22.52
N THR A 175 -18.57 10.10 -23.84
CA THR A 175 -19.20 11.17 -24.63
C THR A 175 -20.74 11.08 -24.68
N PHE A 176 -21.32 9.95 -24.24
CA PHE A 176 -22.72 9.59 -24.48
C PHE A 176 -23.75 10.38 -23.64
N ILE A 177 -23.33 11.08 -22.59
CA ILE A 177 -24.24 11.83 -21.68
C ILE A 177 -24.10 13.35 -21.81
N LYS A 178 -23.13 13.87 -22.60
CA LYS A 178 -23.14 15.31 -22.92
C LYS A 178 -24.40 15.71 -23.69
N ASP A 179 -24.93 14.82 -24.54
CA ASP A 179 -26.14 15.08 -25.34
C ASP A 179 -27.47 14.97 -24.57
N VAL A 180 -27.47 14.37 -23.36
CA VAL A 180 -28.70 14.16 -22.56
C VAL A 180 -28.89 15.27 -21.52
N LEU A 181 -27.80 15.91 -21.08
CA LEU A 181 -27.86 17.03 -20.11
C LEU A 181 -28.02 18.41 -20.78
N ASP A 182 -27.83 18.50 -22.11
CA ASP A 182 -28.03 19.72 -22.91
C ASP A 182 -29.41 19.76 -23.63
N ARG A 183 -30.39 18.96 -23.17
CA ARG A 183 -31.79 18.99 -23.65
C ARG A 183 -32.80 19.28 -22.56
#